data_AF-A0A3S1KU47-F1
#
_entry.id   AF-A0A3S1KU47-F1
#
_cell.length_a   1.000
_cell.length_b   1.000
_cell.length_c   1.000
_cell.angle_alpha   90.00
_cell.angle_beta   90.00
_cell.angle_gamma   90.00
#
_symmetry.space_group_name_H-M   'P 1'
#
loop_
_entity.id
_entity.type
_entity.pdbx_description
1 polymer ?
#
loop_
_entity_poly.entity_id
_entity_poly.type
_entity_poly.pdbx_seq_one_letter_code
_entity_poly.pdbx_strand_id
1 'polypeptide(L)'
;MASEADEAEAEAAEQWELVNTPLGEMGSGRTRYAAAMYFFKRGEMNAETLEVYRICARLDHEDPLPIIRDRGVDKEWLKRIGYAQ
;
A
#
# COMPACT_ATOMS: atom_id res chain seq x y z
N MET A 1 -15.30 0.57 26.31
CA MET A 1 -15.86 0.31 24.97
C MET A 1 -15.04 1.14 24.01
N ALA A 2 -14.29 0.51 23.10
CA ALA A 2 -13.60 1.25 22.06
C ALA A 2 -14.66 1.90 21.14
N SER A 3 -14.35 3.07 20.59
CA SER A 3 -15.20 3.71 19.59
C SER A 3 -14.94 3.13 18.21
N GLU A 4 -15.88 3.28 17.28
CA GLU A 4 -15.71 2.86 15.87
C GLU A 4 -14.48 3.53 15.22
N ALA A 5 -14.14 4.75 15.65
CA ALA A 5 -12.93 5.45 15.20
C ALA A 5 -11.64 4.79 15.70
N ASP A 6 -11.63 4.30 16.95
CA ASP A 6 -10.48 3.59 17.51
C ASP A 6 -10.24 2.26 16.77
N GLU A 7 -11.31 1.57 16.39
CA GLU A 7 -11.24 0.33 15.60
C GLU A 7 -10.72 0.58 14.18
N ALA A 8 -11.18 1.65 13.53
CA ALA A 8 -10.71 2.03 12.20
C ALA A 8 -9.23 2.45 12.17
N GLU A 9 -8.73 3.06 13.24
CA GLU A 9 -7.31 3.41 13.37
C GLU A 9 -6.46 2.17 13.63
N ALA A 10 -6.94 1.24 14.46
CA ALA A 10 -6.27 -0.04 14.68
C ALA A 10 -6.17 -0.86 13.37
N GLU A 11 -7.25 -0.93 12.60
CA GLU A 11 -7.22 -1.57 11.28
C GLU A 11 -6.25 -0.85 10.34
N ALA A 12 -6.23 0.48 10.32
CA ALA A 12 -5.29 1.22 9.48
C ALA A 12 -3.83 0.92 9.83
N ALA A 13 -3.51 0.74 11.12
CA ALA A 13 -2.17 0.32 11.56
C ALA A 13 -1.83 -1.09 11.07
N GLU A 14 -2.76 -2.05 11.16
CA GLU A 14 -2.55 -3.41 10.62
C GLU A 14 -2.34 -3.39 9.10
N GLN A 15 -3.17 -2.65 8.36
CA GLN A 15 -3.02 -2.51 6.91
C GLN A 15 -1.71 -1.80 6.54
N TRP A 16 -1.21 -0.91 7.39
CA TRP A 16 0.08 -0.25 7.19
C TRP A 16 1.25 -1.24 7.25
N GLU A 17 1.22 -2.19 8.19
CA GLU A 17 2.20 -3.26 8.24
C GLU A 17 2.10 -4.15 7.00
N LEU A 18 0.88 -4.51 6.59
CA LEU A 18 0.64 -5.39 5.45
C LEU A 18 1.09 -4.76 4.11
N VAL A 19 0.91 -3.45 3.91
CA VAL A 19 1.36 -2.78 2.68
C VAL A 19 2.89 -2.72 2.58
N ASN A 20 3.59 -2.85 3.71
CA ASN A 20 5.05 -2.93 3.82
C ASN A 20 5.59 -4.37 3.88
N THR A 21 4.76 -5.39 3.62
CA THR A 21 5.20 -6.80 3.61
C THR A 21 6.45 -6.99 2.73
N PRO A 22 7.52 -7.63 3.24
CA PRO A 22 8.77 -7.81 2.52
C PRO A 22 8.61 -8.44 1.13
N LEU A 23 9.52 -8.08 0.22
CA LEU A 23 9.58 -8.68 -1.12
C LEU A 23 10.05 -10.14 -1.05
N GLY A 24 9.51 -10.97 -1.95
CA GLY A 24 9.95 -12.35 -2.15
C GLY A 24 9.34 -13.39 -1.22
N GLU A 25 8.56 -12.99 -0.23
CA GLU A 25 7.73 -13.93 0.52
C GLU A 25 6.56 -14.40 -0.35
N MET A 26 6.24 -15.69 -0.29
CA MET A 26 5.17 -16.29 -1.10
C MET A 26 3.83 -15.61 -0.82
N GLY A 27 3.25 -14.99 -1.84
CA GLY A 27 1.99 -14.26 -1.75
C GLY A 27 2.10 -12.82 -1.23
N SER A 28 3.31 -12.33 -0.94
CA SER A 28 3.54 -10.97 -0.45
C SER A 28 3.04 -9.88 -1.41
N GLY A 29 3.10 -10.10 -2.72
CA GLY A 29 2.54 -9.16 -3.69
C GLY A 29 1.03 -8.99 -3.49
N ARG A 30 0.31 -10.09 -3.22
CA ARG A 30 -1.14 -10.06 -2.96
C ARG A 30 -1.45 -9.39 -1.63
N THR A 31 -0.64 -9.63 -0.60
CA THR A 31 -0.76 -8.99 0.70
C THR A 31 -0.62 -7.48 0.58
N ARG A 32 0.43 -7.00 -0.09
CA ARG A 32 0.63 -5.56 -0.34
C ARG A 32 -0.54 -4.95 -1.10
N TYR A 33 -1.05 -5.63 -2.13
CA TYR A 33 -2.21 -5.14 -2.90
C TYR A 33 -3.51 -5.10 -2.09
N ALA A 34 -3.79 -6.12 -1.27
CA ALA A 34 -4.98 -6.13 -0.41
C ALA A 34 -4.96 -4.96 0.57
N ALA A 35 -3.79 -4.68 1.16
CA ALA A 35 -3.61 -3.52 2.03
C ALA A 35 -3.68 -2.18 1.28
N ALA A 36 -3.10 -2.09 0.08
CA ALA A 36 -3.23 -0.90 -0.78
C ALA A 36 -4.70 -0.57 -1.10
N MET A 37 -5.54 -1.60 -1.33
CA MET A 37 -6.98 -1.42 -1.55
C MET A 37 -7.69 -0.76 -0.35
N TYR A 38 -7.26 -1.04 0.88
CA TYR A 38 -7.79 -0.38 2.07
C TYR A 38 -7.53 1.13 2.05
N PHE A 39 -6.29 1.54 1.80
CA PHE A 39 -5.91 2.96 1.73
C PHE A 39 -6.58 3.68 0.56
N PHE A 40 -6.76 3.00 -0.58
CA PHE A 40 -7.51 3.54 -1.71
C PHE A 40 -8.98 3.81 -1.34
N LYS A 41 -9.65 2.87 -0.65
CA LYS A 41 -11.05 3.05 -0.22
C LYS A 41 -11.23 4.20 0.78
N ARG A 42 -10.18 4.54 1.53
CA ARG A 42 -10.13 5.69 2.45
C ARG A 42 -9.76 7.01 1.76
N GLY A 43 -9.43 6.98 0.46
CA GLY A 43 -8.99 8.16 -0.28
C GLY A 43 -7.55 8.61 0.03
N GLU A 44 -6.78 7.77 0.72
CA GLU A 44 -5.39 8.04 1.14
C GLU A 44 -4.35 7.58 0.10
N MET A 45 -4.81 6.93 -0.96
CA MET A 45 -4.03 6.44 -2.10
C MET A 45 -4.87 6.64 -3.36
N ASN A 46 -4.26 7.09 -4.46
CA ASN A 46 -5.00 7.28 -5.71
C ASN A 46 -5.11 6.00 -6.56
N ALA A 47 -5.96 6.03 -7.58
CA ALA A 47 -6.23 4.87 -8.44
C ALA A 47 -5.00 4.41 -9.26
N GLU A 48 -4.12 5.32 -9.66
CA GLU A 48 -2.93 4.99 -10.44
C GLU A 48 -1.89 4.24 -9.60
N THR A 49 -1.72 4.63 -8.33
CA THR A 49 -0.91 3.90 -7.34
C THR A 49 -1.47 2.51 -7.10
N LEU A 50 -2.78 2.41 -6.86
CA LEU A 50 -3.43 1.11 -6.63
C LEU A 50 -3.23 0.16 -7.82
N GLU A 51 -3.28 0.69 -9.04
CA GLU A 51 -3.05 -0.10 -10.26
C GLU A 51 -1.62 -0.66 -10.31
N VAL A 52 -0.62 0.10 -9.86
CA VAL A 52 0.75 -0.42 -9.74
C VAL A 52 0.81 -1.58 -8.74
N TYR A 53 0.22 -1.44 -7.55
CA TYR A 53 0.13 -2.55 -6.59
C TYR A 53 -0.60 -3.76 -7.18
N ARG A 54 -1.68 -3.55 -7.95
CA ARG A 54 -2.43 -4.63 -8.61
C ARG A 54 -1.60 -5.41 -9.62
N ILE A 55 -0.77 -4.72 -10.42
CA ILE A 55 0.16 -5.34 -11.36
C ILE A 55 1.21 -6.17 -10.60
N CYS A 56 1.80 -5.58 -9.55
CA CYS A 56 2.80 -6.24 -8.72
C CYS A 56 2.24 -7.40 -7.88
N ALA A 57 0.91 -7.52 -7.72
CA ALA A 57 0.27 -8.53 -6.90
C ALA A 57 0.56 -9.98 -7.32
N ARG A 58 1.00 -10.21 -8.56
CA ARG A 58 1.40 -11.53 -9.07
C ARG A 58 2.92 -11.78 -9.02
N LEU A 59 3.69 -10.78 -8.59
CA LEU A 59 5.15 -10.76 -8.64
C LEU A 59 5.67 -10.45 -7.24
N ASP A 60 5.85 -11.48 -6.41
CA ASP A 60 6.22 -11.30 -4.99
C ASP A 60 7.53 -10.52 -4.80
N HIS A 61 8.44 -10.58 -5.78
CA HIS A 61 9.72 -9.87 -5.79
C HIS A 61 9.66 -8.45 -6.39
N GLU A 62 8.54 -8.04 -6.98
CA GLU A 62 8.43 -6.73 -7.63
C GLU A 62 8.07 -5.65 -6.60
N ASP A 63 8.83 -4.55 -6.64
CA ASP A 63 8.61 -3.39 -5.79
C ASP A 63 7.72 -2.37 -6.52
N PRO A 64 6.51 -2.06 -5.99
CA PRO A 64 5.65 -1.05 -6.59
C PRO A 64 6.21 0.38 -6.48
N LEU A 65 7.04 0.68 -5.48
CA LEU A 65 7.44 2.06 -5.15
C LEU A 65 8.34 2.73 -6.23
N PRO A 66 9.37 2.06 -6.79
CA PRO A 66 10.09 2.57 -7.94
C PRO A 66 9.18 2.87 -9.13
N ILE A 67 8.21 2.00 -9.41
CA ILE A 67 7.29 2.14 -10.54
C ILE A 67 6.36 3.35 -10.34
N ILE A 68 5.83 3.53 -9.13
CA ILE A 68 5.01 4.69 -8.75
C ILE A 68 5.82 5.98 -8.91
N ARG A 69 7.06 6.01 -8.39
CA ARG A 69 7.98 7.14 -8.53
C ARG A 69 8.25 7.48 -10.00
N ASP A 70 8.59 6.49 -10.81
CA ASP A 70 8.98 6.69 -12.20
C ASP A 70 7.79 7.15 -13.07
N ARG A 71 6.56 6.74 -12.71
CA ARG A 71 5.33 7.27 -13.32
C ARG A 71 4.98 8.68 -12.83
N GLY A 72 5.59 9.16 -11.75
CA GLY A 72 5.35 10.49 -11.17
C GLY A 72 3.99 10.64 -10.49
N VAL A 73 3.36 9.52 -10.10
CA VAL A 73 2.01 9.50 -9.51
C VAL A 73 2.10 9.45 -7.99
N ASP A 74 1.14 10.08 -7.32
CA ASP A 74 0.92 9.96 -5.86
C ASP A 74 2.16 10.22 -4.99
N LYS A 75 2.72 11.42 -5.15
CA LYS A 75 3.88 11.87 -4.39
C LYS A 75 3.63 11.88 -2.88
N GLU A 76 2.39 12.08 -2.46
CA GLU A 76 1.99 12.04 -1.06
C GLU A 76 2.10 10.63 -0.49
N TRP A 77 1.63 9.62 -1.22
CA TRP A 77 1.83 8.21 -0.85
C TRP A 77 3.32 7.85 -0.73
N LEU A 78 4.14 8.22 -1.73
CA LEU A 78 5.59 7.96 -1.69
C LEU A 78 6.28 8.64 -0.50
N LYS A 79 5.85 9.85 -0.14
CA LYS A 79 6.37 10.56 1.04
C LYS A 79 5.93 9.86 2.33
N ARG A 80 4.66 9.47 2.42
CA ARG A 80 4.11 8.79 3.60
C ARG A 80 4.82 7.46 3.89
N ILE A 81 5.10 6.68 2.86
CA ILE A 81 5.79 5.39 3.00
C ILE A 81 7.31 5.54 3.20
N GLY A 82 7.85 6.76 3.09
CA GLY A 82 9.27 7.06 3.26
C GLY A 82 10.14 6.74 2.04
N TYR A 83 9.54 6.58 0.85
CA TYR A 83 10.26 6.30 -0.39
C TYR A 83 10.71 7.56 -1.15
N ALA A 84 10.00 8.67 -0.98
CA ALA A 84 10.43 9.97 -1.50
C ALA A 84 11.41 10.64 -0.51
N GLN A 85 12.66 10.85 -0.95
CA GLN A 85 13.62 11.76 -0.31
C GLN A 85 13.44 13.19 -0.81
#